data_AF-A0A420SU56-F1
#
_entry.id   AF-A0A420SU56-F1
#
_cell.length_a   1.000
_cell.length_b   1.000
_cell.length_c   1.000
_cell.angle_alpha   90.00
_cell.angle_beta   90.00
_cell.angle_gamma   90.00
#
_symmetry.space_group_name_H-M   'P 1'
#
loop_
_entity.id
_entity.type
_entity.pdbx_description
1 polymer ?
#
loop_
_entity_poly.entity_id
_entity_poly.type
_entity_poly.pdbx_seq_one_letter_code
_entity_poly.pdbx_strand_id
1 'polypeptide(L)'
;MAPSNPEAALDRMPVELLLITGEDLDQQSMKTLTLVCKKLRRKILPYYPVKVTLAGDVPQIIARMALLMEDHPDSPAGPMSQYVRHACFNLVPSRPIPGAHQINGLVGGFCRQPRMLPKVTVSCYNMYRVLATQALQLKLLTVMDLEGMPFDPNPRLTTRILGDINGNFPQLETLVLGEFLNPNFPSGQQQFRTPAGRAELNIMVARVCMVLNKMQKLTRFAFVLTDETVGEHIGTPEECFYPWYEGVSDTKKDWYSHLVRAILRVVPGLQQLCVRARRSVYCRGTRISGDSNLAITWNTDQEETTDEFNNFFV
;
A
#
# COMPACT_ATOMS: atom_id res chain seq x y z
N MET A 1 -7.13 59.53 12.52
CA MET A 1 -6.78 58.57 11.46
C MET A 1 -5.72 57.64 12.01
N ALA A 2 -6.01 56.36 12.14
CA ALA A 2 -4.97 55.34 12.32
C ALA A 2 -5.08 54.37 11.14
N PRO A 3 -4.32 54.58 10.04
CA PRO A 3 -4.35 53.69 8.90
C PRO A 3 -3.05 52.88 8.83
N SER A 4 -3.14 51.60 9.18
CA SER A 4 -2.29 50.54 8.64
C SER A 4 -2.92 49.22 9.04
N ASN A 5 -3.81 48.67 8.20
CA ASN A 5 -4.21 47.27 8.37
C ASN A 5 -3.10 46.40 7.76
N PRO A 6 -2.38 45.61 8.55
CA PRO A 6 -1.31 44.73 8.11
C PRO A 6 -1.86 43.48 7.41
N GLU A 7 -2.78 43.67 6.47
CA GLU A 7 -3.12 42.70 5.43
C GLU A 7 -2.06 42.77 4.32
N ALA A 8 -1.12 41.84 4.18
CA ALA A 8 -0.46 40.94 5.10
C ALA A 8 0.81 40.57 4.31
N ALA A 9 1.99 40.56 4.92
CA ALA A 9 3.23 40.21 4.20
C ALA A 9 3.09 38.86 3.45
N LEU A 10 2.33 37.93 4.04
CA LEU A 10 1.94 36.64 3.47
C LEU A 10 1.07 36.74 2.19
N ASP A 11 0.22 37.76 2.06
CA ASP A 11 -0.62 37.95 0.88
C ASP A 11 0.14 38.54 -0.31
N ARG A 12 1.29 39.18 -0.08
CA ARG A 12 2.18 39.65 -1.15
C ARG A 12 3.30 38.66 -1.48
N MET A 13 3.48 37.64 -0.65
CA MET A 13 4.52 36.64 -0.85
C MET A 13 4.21 35.79 -2.10
N PRO A 14 5.19 35.65 -3.02
CA PRO A 14 5.15 34.69 -4.11
C PRO A 14 4.84 33.29 -3.60
N VAL A 15 4.09 32.53 -4.40
CA VAL A 15 3.68 31.17 -4.04
C VAL A 15 4.87 30.26 -3.83
N GLU A 16 5.92 30.45 -4.63
CA GLU A 16 7.15 29.69 -4.59
C GLU A 16 7.85 29.87 -3.24
N LEU A 17 7.87 31.09 -2.71
CA LEU A 17 8.44 31.38 -1.39
C LEU A 17 7.56 30.86 -0.24
N LEU A 18 6.24 30.84 -0.42
CA LEU A 18 5.31 30.18 0.52
C LEU A 18 5.45 28.66 0.53
N LEU A 19 5.81 28.06 -0.61
CA LEU A 19 6.04 26.62 -0.72
C LEU A 19 7.39 26.25 -0.11
N ILE A 20 8.47 27.00 -0.38
CA ILE A 20 9.80 26.80 0.23
C ILE A 20 9.71 26.91 1.76
N THR A 21 8.99 27.91 2.28
CA THR A 21 8.79 28.03 3.74
C THR A 21 7.93 26.91 4.33
N GLY A 22 7.16 26.21 3.50
CA GLY A 22 6.38 25.04 3.89
C GLY A 22 7.11 23.70 3.73
N GLU A 23 8.25 23.64 3.02
CA GLU A 23 9.02 22.40 2.79
C GLU A 23 9.62 21.86 4.09
N ASP A 24 10.02 22.74 5.01
CA ASP A 24 10.64 22.38 6.29
C ASP A 24 9.63 22.16 7.43
N LEU A 25 8.33 22.32 7.16
CA LEU A 25 7.31 22.26 8.20
C LEU A 25 6.77 20.84 8.37
N ASP A 26 6.73 20.40 9.62
CA ASP A 26 6.13 19.13 9.97
C ASP A 26 4.63 19.07 9.62
N GLN A 27 4.10 17.85 9.63
CA GLN A 27 2.72 17.57 9.24
C GLN A 27 1.67 18.38 10.04
N GLN A 28 1.97 18.74 11.29
CA GLN A 28 1.08 19.42 12.22
C GLN A 28 1.15 20.94 12.06
N SER A 29 2.35 21.47 11.86
CA SER A 29 2.63 22.86 11.48
C SER A 29 1.95 23.20 10.14
N MET A 30 2.03 22.30 9.16
CA MET A 30 1.35 22.45 7.87
C MET A 30 -0.18 22.44 7.99
N LYS A 31 -0.75 21.58 8.85
CA LYS A 31 -2.20 21.63 9.17
C LYS A 31 -2.58 22.99 9.74
N THR A 32 -1.81 23.50 10.68
CA THR A 32 -2.06 24.79 11.32
C THR A 32 -2.01 25.93 10.31
N LEU A 33 -1.04 25.92 9.38
CA LEU A 33 -0.95 26.89 8.28
C LEU A 33 -2.16 26.89 7.36
N THR A 34 -2.73 25.73 7.06
CA THR A 34 -3.96 25.64 6.26
C THR A 34 -5.22 26.18 6.96
N LEU A 35 -5.11 26.54 8.25
CA LEU A 35 -6.16 27.19 9.04
C LEU A 35 -5.95 28.70 9.20
N VAL A 36 -4.75 29.23 8.92
CA VAL A 36 -4.39 30.65 9.11
C VAL A 36 -5.17 31.57 8.17
N CYS A 37 -5.18 31.27 6.86
CA CYS A 37 -5.96 32.07 5.91
C CYS A 37 -6.36 31.30 4.64
N LYS A 38 -7.36 31.85 3.94
CA LYS A 38 -7.95 31.29 2.72
C LYS A 38 -6.93 31.10 1.58
N LYS A 39 -5.98 32.05 1.43
CA LYS A 39 -4.95 32.00 0.38
C LYS A 39 -3.93 30.89 0.65
N LEU A 40 -3.41 30.81 1.88
CA LEU A 40 -2.48 29.76 2.31
C LEU A 40 -3.12 28.38 2.18
N ARG A 41 -4.36 28.22 2.63
CA ARG A 41 -5.11 26.97 2.44
C ARG A 41 -5.20 26.57 0.97
N ARG A 42 -5.63 27.46 0.07
CA ARG A 42 -5.73 27.15 -1.37
C ARG A 42 -4.38 26.84 -2.04
N LYS A 43 -3.30 27.46 -1.58
CA LYS A 43 -1.97 27.33 -2.20
C LYS A 43 -1.13 26.21 -1.62
N ILE A 44 -1.28 25.87 -0.34
CA ILE A 44 -0.48 24.85 0.35
C ILE A 44 -1.18 23.48 0.31
N LEU A 45 -2.50 23.46 0.49
CA LEU A 45 -3.27 22.21 0.59
C LEU A 45 -3.13 21.29 -0.64
N PRO A 46 -3.01 21.78 -1.90
CA PRO A 46 -2.74 20.92 -3.05
C PRO A 46 -1.35 20.27 -3.03
N TYR A 47 -0.36 20.89 -2.38
CA TYR A 47 1.03 20.41 -2.33
C TYR A 47 1.29 19.53 -1.12
N TYR A 48 0.41 19.61 -0.13
CA TYR A 48 0.42 18.71 1.00
C TYR A 48 -0.13 17.34 0.56
N PRO A 49 0.66 16.25 0.59
CA PRO A 49 0.08 14.92 0.52
C PRO A 49 -0.71 14.70 1.81
N VAL A 50 -2.02 15.02 1.81
CA VAL A 50 -2.87 14.74 2.97
C VAL A 50 -3.00 13.22 3.05
N LYS A 51 -2.12 12.60 3.86
CA LYS A 51 -2.32 11.25 4.37
C LYS A 51 -3.25 11.35 5.57
N VAL A 52 -4.38 10.65 5.50
CA VAL A 52 -5.31 10.55 6.62
C VAL A 52 -5.28 9.13 7.16
N THR A 53 -5.00 8.99 8.45
CA THR A 53 -5.07 7.71 9.16
C THR A 53 -6.34 7.67 9.99
N LEU A 54 -7.24 6.76 9.63
CA LEU A 54 -8.50 6.49 10.30
C LEU A 54 -8.33 5.19 11.09
N ALA A 55 -7.84 5.32 12.32
CA ALA A 55 -7.65 4.19 13.24
C ALA A 55 -8.79 4.08 14.26
N GLY A 56 -9.18 2.86 14.61
CA GLY A 56 -10.18 2.61 15.65
C GLY A 56 -11.19 1.54 15.27
N ASP A 57 -12.25 1.41 16.06
CA ASP A 57 -13.40 0.59 15.71
C ASP A 57 -14.27 1.22 14.60
N VAL A 58 -15.26 0.48 14.09
CA VAL A 58 -16.13 0.97 13.01
C VAL A 58 -16.81 2.31 13.35
N PRO A 59 -17.45 2.49 14.52
CA PRO A 59 -17.99 3.77 14.93
C PRO A 59 -16.97 4.92 14.96
N GLN A 60 -15.77 4.68 15.48
CA GLN A 60 -14.70 5.67 15.54
C GLN A 60 -14.23 6.08 14.14
N ILE A 61 -14.08 5.11 13.23
CA ILE A 61 -13.72 5.38 11.83
C ILE A 61 -14.83 6.18 11.15
N ILE A 62 -16.10 5.78 11.32
CA ILE A 62 -17.26 6.50 10.78
C ILE A 62 -17.30 7.95 11.27
N ALA A 63 -17.15 8.19 12.57
CA ALA A 63 -17.18 9.53 13.14
C ALA A 63 -16.04 10.41 12.58
N ARG A 64 -14.82 9.86 12.48
CA ARG A 64 -13.67 10.58 11.91
C ARG A 64 -13.85 10.86 10.42
N MET A 65 -14.46 9.94 9.68
CA MET A 65 -14.78 10.15 8.27
C MET A 65 -15.85 11.22 8.07
N ALA A 66 -16.91 11.22 8.89
CA ALA A 66 -17.95 12.23 8.84
C ALA A 66 -17.34 13.63 9.05
N LEU A 67 -16.51 13.80 10.09
CA LEU A 67 -15.80 15.06 10.35
C LEU A 67 -14.86 15.47 9.20
N LEU A 68 -14.22 14.52 8.52
CA LEU A 68 -13.34 14.81 7.38
C LEU A 68 -14.12 15.24 6.13
N MET A 69 -15.34 14.72 5.98
CA MET A 69 -16.24 14.98 4.85
C MET A 69 -17.18 16.16 5.08
N GLU A 70 -17.31 16.64 6.32
CA GLU A 70 -18.07 17.84 6.64
C GLU A 70 -17.50 19.06 5.89
N ASP A 71 -18.38 19.71 5.13
CA ASP A 71 -18.09 21.00 4.52
C ASP A 71 -18.04 22.05 5.63
N HIS A 72 -16.88 22.65 5.85
CA HIS A 72 -16.81 23.86 6.65
C HIS A 72 -17.47 25.00 5.87
N PRO A 73 -18.59 25.57 6.34
CA PRO A 73 -19.37 26.57 5.61
C PRO A 73 -18.56 27.83 5.24
N ASP A 74 -17.48 28.10 5.97
CA ASP A 74 -16.57 29.23 5.74
C ASP A 74 -15.33 28.89 4.90
N SER A 75 -15.16 27.65 4.44
CA SER A 75 -13.99 27.19 3.68
C SER A 75 -14.17 27.45 2.17
N PRO A 76 -13.48 28.45 1.59
CA PRO A 76 -13.58 28.75 0.15
C PRO A 76 -12.79 27.75 -0.72
N ALA A 77 -12.19 26.73 -0.11
CA ALA A 77 -11.40 25.68 -0.76
C ALA A 77 -12.15 24.34 -0.81
N GLY A 78 -13.38 24.25 -0.30
CA GLY A 78 -14.13 23.00 -0.18
C GLY A 78 -13.67 22.14 1.02
N PRO A 79 -14.17 20.89 1.10
CA PRO A 79 -13.90 19.97 2.21
C PRO A 79 -12.50 19.39 2.10
N MET A 80 -11.89 19.07 3.24
CA MET A 80 -10.51 18.56 3.31
C MET A 80 -10.37 17.20 2.60
N SER A 81 -11.44 16.42 2.55
CA SER A 81 -11.52 15.16 1.79
C SER A 81 -11.11 15.29 0.32
N GLN A 82 -11.34 16.45 -0.32
CA GLN A 82 -10.97 16.67 -1.73
C GLN A 82 -9.46 16.70 -1.99
N TYR A 83 -8.65 16.83 -0.95
CA TYR A 83 -7.19 16.94 -1.05
C TYR A 83 -6.48 15.70 -0.49
N VAL A 84 -7.22 14.70 -0.03
CA VAL A 84 -6.67 13.45 0.50
C VAL A 84 -6.08 12.61 -0.63
N ARG A 85 -4.76 12.43 -0.58
CA ARG A 85 -4.00 11.62 -1.54
C ARG A 85 -3.79 10.17 -1.09
N HIS A 86 -3.83 9.95 0.22
CA HIS A 86 -3.65 8.63 0.81
C HIS A 86 -4.58 8.47 2.01
N ALA A 87 -5.44 7.47 1.97
CA ALA A 87 -6.24 7.08 3.13
C ALA A 87 -5.76 5.74 3.69
N CYS A 88 -5.46 5.72 4.99
CA CYS A 88 -5.13 4.52 5.75
C CYS A 88 -6.29 4.19 6.68
N PHE A 89 -6.88 3.02 6.51
CA PHE A 89 -7.92 2.51 7.41
C PHE A 89 -7.34 1.41 8.31
N ASN A 90 -7.19 1.76 9.59
CA ASN A 90 -6.59 0.92 10.62
C ASN A 90 -7.70 0.42 11.57
N LEU A 91 -8.39 -0.65 11.17
CA LEU A 91 -9.49 -1.18 11.94
C LEU A 91 -8.95 -1.97 13.14
N VAL A 92 -9.31 -1.54 14.35
CA VAL A 92 -9.07 -2.32 15.56
C VAL A 92 -10.22 -3.32 15.69
N PRO A 93 -9.96 -4.64 15.70
CA PRO A 93 -11.00 -5.65 15.78
C PRO A 93 -11.54 -5.74 17.22
N SER A 94 -12.32 -4.74 17.63
CA SER A 94 -12.96 -4.73 18.95
C SER A 94 -14.33 -5.42 18.93
N ARG A 95 -15.00 -5.51 17.76
CA ARG A 95 -16.31 -6.18 17.56
C ARG A 95 -16.48 -6.66 16.10
N PRO A 96 -17.24 -7.75 15.85
CA PRO A 96 -17.66 -8.12 14.49
C PRO A 96 -18.44 -6.95 13.87
N ILE A 97 -18.10 -6.57 12.63
CA ILE A 97 -18.71 -5.44 11.91
C ILE A 97 -20.22 -5.74 11.74
N PRO A 98 -21.13 -5.13 12.52
CA PRO A 98 -22.56 -5.40 12.39
C PRO A 98 -23.05 -4.64 11.17
N GLY A 99 -23.70 -5.32 10.21
CA GLY A 99 -24.44 -4.70 9.12
C GLY A 99 -23.68 -3.60 8.37
N ALA A 100 -22.81 -4.01 7.45
CA ALA A 100 -21.84 -3.20 6.72
C ALA A 100 -22.35 -1.93 5.98
N HIS A 101 -23.62 -1.56 6.01
CA HIS A 101 -24.17 -0.53 5.11
C HIS A 101 -23.65 0.89 5.36
N GLN A 102 -23.50 1.35 6.61
CA GLN A 102 -23.07 2.73 6.88
C GLN A 102 -21.59 2.97 6.58
N ILE A 103 -20.69 2.08 7.05
CA ILE A 103 -19.26 2.21 6.72
C ILE A 103 -19.04 2.03 5.21
N ASN A 104 -19.80 1.15 4.54
CA ASN A 104 -19.69 1.00 3.09
C ASN A 104 -20.12 2.24 2.33
N GLY A 105 -21.21 2.88 2.76
CA GLY A 105 -21.68 4.13 2.15
C GLY A 105 -20.66 5.25 2.32
N LEU A 106 -20.09 5.42 3.51
CA LEU A 106 -19.14 6.48 3.81
C LEU A 106 -17.77 6.25 3.16
N VAL A 107 -17.18 5.06 3.29
CA VAL A 107 -15.92 4.70 2.62
C VAL A 107 -16.09 4.83 1.11
N GLY A 108 -17.22 4.36 0.58
CA GLY A 108 -17.51 4.49 -0.84
C GLY A 108 -17.69 5.93 -1.29
N GLY A 109 -18.43 6.74 -0.54
CA GLY A 109 -18.60 8.17 -0.83
C GLY A 109 -17.29 8.93 -0.78
N PHE A 110 -16.44 8.64 0.20
CA PHE A 110 -15.10 9.20 0.34
C PHE A 110 -14.18 8.81 -0.83
N CYS A 111 -14.13 7.52 -1.18
CA CYS A 111 -13.28 7.05 -2.26
C CYS A 111 -13.76 7.49 -3.66
N ARG A 112 -15.06 7.70 -3.86
CA ARG A 112 -15.64 8.21 -5.12
C ARG A 112 -15.38 9.70 -5.36
N GLN A 113 -14.83 10.44 -4.40
CA GLN A 113 -14.51 11.85 -4.62
C GLN A 113 -13.43 11.98 -5.72
N PRO A 114 -13.76 12.64 -6.85
CA PRO A 114 -13.08 12.41 -8.13
C PRO A 114 -11.71 13.05 -8.28
N ARG A 115 -11.21 13.81 -7.30
CA ARG A 115 -10.04 14.68 -7.53
C ARG A 115 -8.70 14.14 -7.07
N MET A 116 -8.59 13.45 -5.92
CA MET A 116 -7.26 13.30 -5.32
C MET A 116 -6.90 11.98 -4.63
N LEU A 117 -7.71 10.92 -4.57
CA LEU A 117 -7.38 9.69 -3.81
C LEU A 117 -6.83 8.53 -4.67
N PRO A 118 -5.55 8.54 -5.12
CA PRO A 118 -4.96 7.45 -5.89
C PRO A 118 -4.61 6.23 -5.04
N LYS A 119 -4.34 6.41 -3.74
CA LYS A 119 -3.77 5.41 -2.82
C LYS A 119 -4.71 5.13 -1.65
N VAL A 120 -5.05 3.86 -1.44
CA VAL A 120 -5.78 3.40 -0.25
C VAL A 120 -5.06 2.23 0.40
N THR A 121 -4.84 2.32 1.71
CA THR A 121 -4.30 1.24 2.54
C THR A 121 -5.37 0.76 3.50
N VAL A 122 -5.57 -0.55 3.55
CA VAL A 122 -6.45 -1.20 4.53
C VAL A 122 -5.66 -2.25 5.32
N SER A 123 -5.86 -2.22 6.63
CA SER A 123 -5.22 -3.13 7.60
C SER A 123 -5.92 -4.50 7.72
N CYS A 124 -7.15 -4.64 7.20
CA CYS A 124 -7.92 -5.87 7.27
C CYS A 124 -8.66 -6.20 5.96
N TYR A 125 -8.84 -7.50 5.70
CA TYR A 125 -9.51 -7.99 4.51
C TYR A 125 -11.00 -7.60 4.44
N ASN A 126 -11.64 -7.47 5.60
CA ASN A 126 -13.04 -7.05 5.67
C ASN A 126 -13.24 -5.64 5.08
N MET A 127 -12.27 -4.74 5.24
CA MET A 127 -12.29 -3.41 4.61
C MET A 127 -12.00 -3.44 3.11
N TYR A 128 -11.19 -4.39 2.63
CA TYR A 128 -11.03 -4.61 1.19
C TYR A 128 -12.37 -4.87 0.48
N ARG A 129 -13.24 -5.71 1.07
CA ARG A 129 -14.55 -6.02 0.49
C ARG A 129 -15.45 -4.78 0.35
N VAL A 130 -15.26 -3.80 1.23
CA VAL A 130 -15.96 -2.52 1.16
C VAL A 130 -15.51 -1.73 -0.06
N LEU A 131 -14.18 -1.60 -0.26
CA LEU A 131 -13.59 -0.89 -1.39
C LEU A 131 -13.96 -1.53 -2.73
N ALA A 132 -14.01 -2.87 -2.77
CA ALA A 132 -14.31 -3.65 -3.97
C ALA A 132 -15.64 -3.30 -4.65
N THR A 133 -16.62 -2.76 -3.90
CA THR A 133 -17.92 -2.36 -4.47
C THR A 133 -18.03 -0.87 -4.76
N GLN A 134 -17.06 -0.07 -4.31
CA GLN A 134 -17.23 1.38 -4.22
C GLN A 134 -16.10 2.21 -4.84
N ALA A 135 -14.92 1.63 -5.09
CA ALA A 135 -13.71 2.35 -5.46
C ALA A 135 -12.99 1.72 -6.66
N LEU A 136 -13.75 1.34 -7.69
CA LEU A 136 -13.26 0.64 -8.89
C LEU A 136 -12.18 1.42 -9.68
N GLN A 137 -12.11 2.75 -9.47
CA GLN A 137 -11.16 3.68 -10.07
C GLN A 137 -9.77 3.70 -9.42
N LEU A 138 -9.56 2.96 -8.32
CA LEU A 138 -8.28 2.96 -7.61
C LEU A 138 -7.15 2.45 -8.50
N LYS A 139 -6.04 3.19 -8.50
CA LYS A 139 -4.80 2.82 -9.18
C LYS A 139 -3.77 2.19 -8.25
N LEU A 140 -3.83 2.50 -6.95
CA LEU A 140 -2.96 1.93 -5.94
C LEU A 140 -3.79 1.39 -4.76
N LEU A 141 -3.61 0.10 -4.48
CA LEU A 141 -4.24 -0.59 -3.36
C LEU A 141 -3.17 -1.28 -2.50
N THR A 142 -3.30 -1.12 -1.19
CA THR A 142 -2.49 -1.85 -0.22
C THR A 142 -3.39 -2.57 0.79
N VAL A 143 -3.15 -3.86 0.99
CA VAL A 143 -3.86 -4.69 1.97
C VAL A 143 -2.82 -5.29 2.92
N MET A 144 -2.53 -4.60 4.01
CA MET A 144 -1.47 -4.92 4.97
C MET A 144 -1.65 -4.08 6.25
N ASP A 145 -1.37 -4.64 7.42
CA ASP A 145 -1.19 -3.92 8.68
C ASP A 145 0.24 -3.37 8.83
N LEU A 146 0.56 -2.84 10.01
CA LEU A 146 1.88 -2.25 10.30
C LEU A 146 3.01 -3.28 10.41
N GLU A 147 2.70 -4.58 10.55
CA GLU A 147 3.70 -5.63 10.69
C GLU A 147 3.88 -6.46 9.41
N GLY A 148 3.04 -6.24 8.40
CA GLY A 148 3.06 -7.05 7.19
C GLY A 148 1.93 -8.06 7.08
N MET A 149 0.98 -8.10 8.03
CA MET A 149 -0.10 -9.08 8.11
C MET A 149 -1.48 -8.46 7.83
N PRO A 150 -2.49 -9.21 7.41
CA PRO A 150 -3.87 -8.80 7.62
C PRO A 150 -4.30 -9.19 9.06
N PHE A 151 -4.89 -8.26 9.82
CA PHE A 151 -5.36 -8.50 11.20
C PHE A 151 -6.34 -9.69 11.36
N ASP A 152 -7.07 -10.04 10.29
CA ASP A 152 -7.95 -11.20 10.26
C ASP A 152 -7.32 -12.30 9.38
N PRO A 153 -7.11 -13.53 9.89
CA PRO A 153 -6.70 -14.66 9.07
C PRO A 153 -7.81 -14.96 8.07
N ASN A 154 -7.55 -14.75 6.78
CA ASN A 154 -8.47 -15.17 5.74
C ASN A 154 -7.94 -16.48 5.12
N PRO A 155 -8.50 -17.66 5.45
CA PRO A 155 -8.03 -18.97 4.99
C PRO A 155 -8.05 -19.20 3.47
N ARG A 156 -8.37 -18.17 2.67
CA ARG A 156 -8.52 -18.21 1.20
C ARG A 156 -7.56 -17.25 0.47
N LEU A 157 -6.52 -16.72 1.15
CA LEU A 157 -5.73 -15.57 0.70
C LEU A 157 -4.79 -15.77 -0.51
N THR A 158 -4.50 -16.98 -1.01
CA THR A 158 -3.45 -17.06 -2.05
C THR A 158 -3.93 -16.58 -3.42
N THR A 159 -4.96 -17.22 -4.00
CA THR A 159 -5.38 -16.92 -5.39
C THR A 159 -6.72 -16.20 -5.48
N ARG A 160 -7.61 -16.44 -4.52
CA ARG A 160 -8.96 -15.88 -4.55
C ARG A 160 -8.93 -14.38 -4.35
N ILE A 161 -8.10 -13.88 -3.44
CA ILE A 161 -7.97 -12.42 -3.23
C ILE A 161 -7.47 -11.71 -4.50
N LEU A 162 -6.47 -12.27 -5.18
CA LEU A 162 -5.94 -11.67 -6.41
C LEU A 162 -7.00 -11.72 -7.52
N GLY A 163 -7.75 -12.82 -7.61
CA GLY A 163 -8.88 -12.94 -8.55
C GLY A 163 -9.97 -11.92 -8.28
N ASP A 164 -10.35 -11.75 -7.01
CA ASP A 164 -11.33 -10.77 -6.57
C ASP A 164 -10.80 -9.33 -6.82
N ILE A 165 -9.54 -9.04 -6.50
CA ILE A 165 -8.92 -7.72 -6.78
C ILE A 165 -8.93 -7.43 -8.28
N ASN A 166 -8.55 -8.39 -9.11
CA ASN A 166 -8.56 -8.23 -10.56
C ASN A 166 -9.98 -7.93 -11.09
N GLY A 167 -11.00 -8.62 -10.57
CA GLY A 167 -12.40 -8.37 -10.94
C GLY A 167 -12.93 -7.02 -10.47
N ASN A 168 -12.48 -6.56 -9.29
CA ASN A 168 -13.02 -5.36 -8.64
C ASN A 168 -12.22 -4.08 -8.95
N PHE A 169 -10.97 -4.17 -9.40
CA PHE A 169 -10.10 -3.00 -9.64
C PHE A 169 -9.42 -3.08 -11.02
N PRO A 170 -10.18 -2.92 -12.12
CA PRO A 170 -9.63 -3.03 -13.48
C PRO A 170 -8.63 -1.92 -13.84
N GLN A 171 -8.59 -0.83 -13.05
CA GLN A 171 -7.68 0.30 -13.22
C GLN A 171 -6.39 0.19 -12.39
N LEU A 172 -6.21 -0.90 -11.64
CA LEU A 172 -5.13 -1.02 -10.67
C LEU A 172 -3.76 -1.10 -11.37
N GLU A 173 -2.89 -0.15 -11.04
CA GLU A 173 -1.51 -0.04 -11.54
C GLU A 173 -0.50 -0.57 -10.52
N THR A 174 -0.80 -0.46 -9.23
CA THR A 174 0.06 -0.86 -8.12
C THR A 174 -0.73 -1.62 -7.06
N LEU A 175 -0.23 -2.79 -6.66
CA LEU A 175 -0.81 -3.61 -5.60
C LEU A 175 0.27 -4.00 -4.60
N VAL A 176 -0.02 -3.81 -3.31
CA VAL A 176 0.82 -4.30 -2.21
C VAL A 176 -0.02 -5.18 -1.31
N LEU A 177 0.42 -6.42 -1.09
CA LEU A 177 -0.20 -7.36 -0.17
C LEU A 177 0.71 -7.63 1.01
N GLY A 178 0.13 -7.87 2.18
CA GLY A 178 0.86 -8.46 3.31
C GLY A 178 1.27 -9.90 3.02
N GLU A 179 1.55 -10.65 4.08
CA GLU A 179 1.84 -12.08 3.98
C GLU A 179 0.55 -12.83 3.59
N PHE A 180 0.49 -13.25 2.33
CA PHE A 180 -0.71 -13.86 1.73
C PHE A 180 -0.46 -15.26 1.15
N LEU A 181 0.81 -15.69 1.13
CA LEU A 181 1.23 -16.96 0.55
C LEU A 181 0.96 -18.20 1.42
N ASN A 182 0.43 -18.05 2.64
CA ASN A 182 -0.30 -19.13 3.32
C ASN A 182 -1.16 -18.57 4.47
N PRO A 183 -2.49 -18.61 4.39
CA PRO A 183 -3.33 -18.03 5.43
C PRO A 183 -3.64 -18.93 6.63
N ASN A 184 -3.18 -20.18 6.60
CA ASN A 184 -3.54 -21.13 7.63
C ASN A 184 -2.81 -20.89 8.96
N PHE A 185 -1.82 -19.99 8.97
CA PHE A 185 -0.96 -19.75 10.12
C PHE A 185 -0.63 -18.26 10.26
N PRO A 186 -0.61 -17.72 11.49
CA PRO A 186 0.03 -16.44 11.82
C PRO A 186 1.50 -16.37 11.34
N SER A 187 2.06 -15.15 11.26
CA SER A 187 3.44 -14.92 10.80
C SER A 187 4.46 -15.85 11.49
N GLY A 188 5.41 -16.38 10.71
CA GLY A 188 6.51 -17.22 11.21
C GLY A 188 6.12 -18.62 11.71
N GLN A 189 4.82 -18.95 11.79
CA GLN A 189 4.37 -20.25 12.29
C GLN A 189 4.42 -21.36 11.24
N GLN A 190 4.31 -21.03 9.95
CA GLN A 190 4.53 -22.00 8.89
C GLN A 190 5.88 -21.81 8.26
N GLN A 191 6.61 -22.91 8.14
CA GLN A 191 7.91 -22.94 7.51
C GLN A 191 7.89 -23.90 6.33
N PHE A 192 8.16 -23.41 5.12
CA PHE A 192 8.30 -24.23 3.91
C PHE A 192 9.64 -25.00 3.91
N ARG A 193 9.94 -25.69 5.02
CA ARG A 193 11.19 -26.43 5.26
C ARG A 193 11.24 -27.80 4.57
N THR A 194 10.10 -28.48 4.45
CA THR A 194 10.05 -29.83 3.87
C THR A 194 9.97 -29.76 2.33
N PRO A 195 10.44 -30.80 1.60
CA PRO A 195 10.25 -30.87 0.16
C PRO A 195 8.78 -30.70 -0.28
N ALA A 196 7.84 -31.27 0.50
CA ALA A 196 6.41 -31.08 0.28
C ALA A 196 5.95 -29.62 0.47
N GLY A 197 6.44 -28.94 1.52
CA GLY A 197 6.16 -27.52 1.74
C GLY A 197 6.76 -26.63 0.65
N ARG A 198 7.98 -26.92 0.19
CA ARG A 198 8.60 -26.20 -0.94
C ARG A 198 7.80 -26.38 -2.23
N ALA A 199 7.33 -27.60 -2.52
CA ALA A 199 6.47 -27.86 -3.67
C ALA A 199 5.14 -27.09 -3.57
N GLU A 200 4.55 -27.01 -2.38
CA GLU A 200 3.34 -26.21 -2.13
C GLU A 200 3.59 -24.71 -2.40
N LEU A 201 4.68 -24.14 -1.87
CA LEU A 201 5.07 -22.76 -2.15
C LEU A 201 5.20 -22.48 -3.65
N ASN A 202 5.82 -23.41 -4.39
CA ASN A 202 5.98 -23.30 -5.83
C ASN A 202 4.64 -23.29 -6.56
N ILE A 203 3.72 -24.18 -6.18
CA ILE A 203 2.35 -24.20 -6.73
C ILE A 203 1.65 -22.87 -6.44
N MET A 204 1.82 -22.30 -5.25
CA MET A 204 1.22 -21.02 -4.88
C MET A 204 1.78 -19.86 -5.69
N VAL A 205 3.11 -19.77 -5.82
CA VAL A 205 3.78 -18.76 -6.68
C VAL A 205 3.33 -18.87 -8.13
N ALA A 206 3.24 -20.08 -8.67
CA ALA A 206 2.77 -20.30 -10.04
C ALA A 206 1.33 -19.80 -10.23
N ARG A 207 0.44 -20.10 -9.28
CA ARG A 207 -0.94 -19.61 -9.33
C ARG A 207 -1.03 -18.09 -9.20
N VAL A 208 -0.20 -17.47 -8.36
CA VAL A 208 -0.09 -16.01 -8.28
C VAL A 208 0.31 -15.43 -9.63
N CYS A 209 1.34 -15.97 -10.27
CA CYS A 209 1.77 -15.54 -11.61
C CYS A 209 0.63 -15.65 -12.64
N MET A 210 -0.15 -16.73 -12.62
CA MET A 210 -1.30 -16.90 -13.51
C MET A 210 -2.37 -15.81 -13.32
N VAL A 211 -2.60 -15.35 -12.08
CA VAL A 211 -3.56 -14.28 -11.82
C VAL A 211 -2.99 -12.92 -12.20
N LEU A 212 -1.72 -12.64 -11.85
CA LEU A 212 -1.05 -11.39 -12.22
C LEU A 212 -1.01 -11.18 -13.74
N ASN A 213 -0.81 -12.24 -14.52
CA ASN A 213 -0.87 -12.18 -15.98
C ASN A 213 -2.24 -11.76 -16.54
N LYS A 214 -3.32 -11.85 -15.75
CA LYS A 214 -4.66 -11.38 -16.14
C LYS A 214 -4.89 -9.91 -15.76
N MET A 215 -4.02 -9.32 -14.94
CA MET A 215 -4.15 -7.95 -14.44
C MET A 215 -3.45 -6.96 -15.39
N GLN A 216 -4.11 -6.65 -16.52
CA GLN A 216 -3.49 -5.93 -17.65
C GLN A 216 -2.85 -4.57 -17.32
N LYS A 217 -3.37 -3.85 -16.32
CA LYS A 217 -2.85 -2.53 -15.94
C LYS A 217 -1.83 -2.57 -14.80
N LEU A 218 -1.68 -3.72 -14.14
CA LEU A 218 -0.81 -3.85 -12.97
C LEU A 218 0.65 -3.88 -13.42
N THR A 219 1.37 -2.81 -13.11
CA THR A 219 2.79 -2.66 -13.45
C THR A 219 3.70 -2.82 -12.22
N ARG A 220 3.15 -2.64 -11.01
CA ARG A 220 3.90 -2.74 -9.75
C ARG A 220 3.19 -3.68 -8.79
N PHE A 221 3.92 -4.67 -8.28
CA PHE A 221 3.40 -5.63 -7.32
C PHE A 221 4.40 -5.81 -6.19
N ALA A 222 3.90 -5.86 -4.96
CA ALA A 222 4.72 -6.16 -3.82
C ALA A 222 3.99 -7.06 -2.84
N PHE A 223 4.76 -7.89 -2.15
CA PHE A 223 4.24 -8.72 -1.08
C PHE A 223 5.25 -9.03 0.02
N VAL A 224 4.74 -9.47 1.17
CA VAL A 224 5.57 -9.98 2.26
C VAL A 224 5.68 -11.50 2.14
N LEU A 225 6.90 -12.00 2.23
CA LEU A 225 7.20 -13.43 2.38
C LEU A 225 8.42 -13.53 3.27
N THR A 226 8.20 -13.79 4.56
CA THR A 226 9.25 -13.63 5.56
C THR A 226 10.32 -14.72 5.45
N ASP A 227 11.54 -14.40 5.88
CA ASP A 227 12.63 -15.38 5.96
C ASP A 227 12.30 -16.51 6.94
N GLU A 228 11.57 -16.19 8.01
CA GLU A 228 10.92 -17.13 8.92
C GLU A 228 9.99 -18.09 8.17
N THR A 229 9.09 -17.58 7.32
CA THR A 229 8.15 -18.42 6.56
C THR A 229 8.84 -19.30 5.52
N VAL A 230 9.92 -18.81 4.91
CA VAL A 230 10.75 -19.62 4.01
C VAL A 230 11.58 -20.66 4.79
N GLY A 231 11.91 -20.39 6.06
CA GLY A 231 12.70 -21.24 6.95
C GLY A 231 14.22 -21.03 6.80
N GLU A 232 14.98 -21.14 7.90
CA GLU A 232 16.42 -20.81 7.95
C GLU A 232 17.30 -21.56 6.95
N HIS A 233 16.90 -22.79 6.58
CA HIS A 233 17.65 -23.64 5.65
C HIS A 233 16.98 -23.67 4.27
N ILE A 234 17.67 -23.11 3.28
CA ILE A 234 17.16 -23.00 1.91
C ILE A 234 17.23 -24.36 1.18
N GLY A 235 18.04 -25.31 1.68
CA GLY A 235 18.21 -26.67 1.15
C GLY A 235 19.08 -26.70 -0.10
N THR A 236 19.64 -27.87 -0.43
CA THR A 236 20.54 -28.00 -1.60
C THR A 236 19.74 -27.98 -2.91
N PRO A 237 20.34 -27.60 -4.05
CA PRO A 237 19.68 -27.62 -5.36
C PRO A 237 18.97 -28.95 -5.70
N GLU A 238 19.48 -30.10 -5.21
CA GLU A 238 18.83 -31.40 -5.42
C GLU A 238 17.55 -31.60 -4.56
N GLU A 239 17.48 -30.99 -3.39
CA GLU A 239 16.29 -30.98 -2.51
C GLU A 239 15.26 -29.91 -2.91
N CYS A 240 15.73 -28.95 -3.70
CA CYS A 240 15.05 -27.73 -4.06
C CYS A 240 14.47 -27.88 -5.46
N PHE A 241 13.33 -28.56 -5.56
CA PHE A 241 12.59 -28.70 -6.81
C PHE A 241 11.91 -27.36 -7.19
N TYR A 242 12.72 -26.34 -7.48
CA TYR A 242 12.30 -25.07 -8.05
C TYR A 242 12.49 -25.15 -9.56
N PRO A 243 11.44 -25.10 -10.39
CA PRO A 243 11.58 -25.04 -11.84
C PRO A 243 12.33 -23.79 -12.35
N TRP A 244 12.75 -22.89 -11.45
CA TRP A 244 13.29 -21.56 -11.72
C TRP A 244 14.54 -21.21 -10.88
N TYR A 245 15.08 -22.15 -10.10
CA TYR A 245 16.33 -21.96 -9.36
C TYR A 245 17.48 -22.63 -10.11
N GLU A 246 18.44 -21.82 -10.54
CA GLU A 246 19.65 -22.27 -11.26
C GLU A 246 20.92 -21.90 -10.46
N GLY A 247 20.76 -21.57 -9.17
CA GLY A 247 21.82 -21.03 -8.31
C GLY A 247 22.68 -22.11 -7.64
N VAL A 248 23.96 -21.77 -7.43
CA VAL A 248 24.99 -22.59 -6.74
C VAL A 248 25.26 -22.08 -5.31
N SER A 249 24.60 -20.98 -4.90
CA SER A 249 24.85 -20.23 -3.66
C SER A 249 23.57 -20.12 -2.82
N ASP A 250 23.61 -20.64 -1.59
CA ASP A 250 22.45 -20.80 -0.69
C ASP A 250 22.25 -19.62 0.28
N THR A 251 22.43 -18.38 -0.17
CA THR A 251 22.04 -17.24 0.66
C THR A 251 20.56 -16.90 0.49
N LYS A 252 19.93 -16.38 1.55
CA LYS A 252 18.56 -15.82 1.46
C LYS A 252 18.44 -14.79 0.33
N LYS A 253 19.45 -13.92 0.21
CA LYS A 253 19.54 -12.94 -0.86
C LYS A 253 19.42 -13.58 -2.25
N ASP A 254 20.16 -14.66 -2.50
CA ASP A 254 20.16 -15.34 -3.79
C ASP A 254 18.80 -16.00 -4.05
N TRP A 255 18.23 -16.67 -3.05
CA TRP A 255 16.92 -17.29 -3.17
C TRP A 255 15.80 -16.29 -3.51
N TYR A 256 15.71 -15.17 -2.78
CA TYR A 256 14.73 -14.12 -3.09
C TYR A 256 15.00 -13.49 -4.45
N SER A 257 16.27 -13.31 -4.82
CA SER A 257 16.63 -12.79 -6.14
C SER A 257 16.18 -13.73 -7.26
N HIS A 258 16.32 -15.04 -7.07
CA HIS A 258 15.81 -16.05 -8.02
C HIS A 258 14.29 -16.04 -8.09
N LEU A 259 13.59 -15.98 -6.95
CA LEU A 259 12.12 -15.88 -6.90
C LEU A 259 11.62 -14.65 -7.68
N VAL A 260 12.19 -13.47 -7.39
CA VAL A 260 11.83 -12.22 -8.05
C VAL A 260 12.11 -12.30 -9.55
N ARG A 261 13.26 -12.87 -9.94
CA ARG A 261 13.61 -13.10 -11.35
C ARG A 261 12.61 -14.00 -12.06
N ALA A 262 12.22 -15.10 -11.42
CA ALA A 262 11.29 -16.07 -11.96
C ALA A 262 9.92 -15.44 -12.23
N ILE A 263 9.36 -14.75 -11.22
CA ILE A 263 8.04 -14.10 -11.34
C ILE A 263 8.07 -13.05 -12.45
N LEU A 264 9.09 -12.17 -12.48
CA LEU A 264 9.18 -11.13 -13.50
C LEU A 264 9.36 -11.71 -14.92
N ARG A 265 10.04 -12.86 -15.07
CA ARG A 265 10.13 -13.56 -16.36
C ARG A 265 8.78 -14.08 -16.84
N VAL A 266 7.96 -14.63 -15.94
CA VAL A 266 6.65 -15.23 -16.27
C VAL A 266 5.53 -14.19 -16.37
N VAL A 267 5.69 -13.02 -15.76
CA VAL A 267 4.71 -11.92 -15.77
C VAL A 267 5.29 -10.71 -16.50
N PRO A 268 5.26 -10.68 -17.85
CA PRO A 268 5.93 -9.64 -18.64
C PRO A 268 5.36 -8.24 -18.44
N GLY A 269 4.06 -8.12 -18.12
CA GLY A 269 3.41 -6.83 -17.85
C GLY A 269 3.89 -6.14 -16.56
N LEU A 270 4.55 -6.89 -15.67
CA LEU A 270 5.04 -6.37 -14.41
C LEU A 270 6.43 -5.70 -14.59
N GLN A 271 6.50 -4.41 -14.26
CA GLN A 271 7.72 -3.60 -14.35
C GLN A 271 8.50 -3.60 -13.03
N GLN A 272 7.80 -3.66 -11.90
CA GLN A 272 8.43 -3.70 -10.58
C GLN A 272 7.80 -4.78 -9.72
N LEU A 273 8.67 -5.60 -9.12
CA LEU A 273 8.32 -6.59 -8.12
C LEU A 273 9.15 -6.38 -6.87
N CYS A 274 8.51 -6.33 -5.70
CA CYS A 274 9.19 -6.26 -4.42
C CYS A 274 8.71 -7.34 -3.46
N VAL A 275 9.65 -8.02 -2.81
CA VAL A 275 9.37 -9.01 -1.77
C VAL A 275 10.05 -8.56 -0.49
N ARG A 276 9.28 -8.28 0.56
CA ARG A 276 9.80 -8.00 1.90
C ARG A 276 10.13 -9.34 2.57
N ALA A 277 11.41 -9.53 2.90
CA ALA A 277 11.91 -10.73 3.58
C ALA A 277 11.85 -10.60 5.10
N ARG A 278 12.02 -9.39 5.64
CA ARG A 278 11.84 -9.05 7.06
C ARG A 278 11.76 -7.54 7.20
N ARG A 279 11.66 -7.04 8.43
CA ARG A 279 11.77 -5.61 8.73
C ARG A 279 13.01 -5.00 8.08
N SER A 280 12.84 -3.85 7.41
CA SER A 280 13.86 -3.14 6.61
C SER A 280 14.53 -3.91 5.45
N VAL A 281 14.17 -5.17 5.19
CA VAL A 281 14.85 -6.00 4.19
C VAL A 281 13.94 -6.36 3.02
N TYR A 282 14.35 -5.90 1.84
CA TYR A 282 13.56 -5.99 0.60
C TYR A 282 14.39 -6.53 -0.56
N CYS A 283 13.81 -7.46 -1.30
CA CYS A 283 14.32 -7.90 -2.60
C CYS A 283 13.47 -7.27 -3.71
N ARG A 284 14.09 -6.39 -4.50
CA ARG A 284 13.39 -5.64 -5.56
C ARG A 284 13.94 -5.98 -6.93
N GLY A 285 13.03 -6.34 -7.83
CA GLY A 285 13.28 -6.48 -9.25
C GLY A 285 12.65 -5.32 -10.02
N THR A 286 13.43 -4.69 -10.89
CA THR A 286 12.97 -3.61 -11.77
C THR A 286 13.31 -3.96 -13.21
N ARG A 287 12.31 -3.86 -14.08
CA ARG A 287 12.41 -3.97 -15.53
C ARG A 287 12.04 -2.63 -16.16
N ILE A 288 12.91 -2.12 -17.01
CA ILE A 288 12.62 -0.93 -17.82
C ILE A 288 11.76 -1.37 -19.00
N SER A 289 10.67 -0.66 -19.28
CA SER A 289 9.80 -0.97 -20.41
C SER A 289 10.60 -0.83 -21.72
N GLY A 290 10.65 -1.90 -22.52
CA GLY A 290 11.40 -1.95 -23.78
C GLY A 290 12.84 -2.46 -23.67
N ASP A 291 13.33 -2.75 -22.46
CA ASP A 291 14.63 -3.38 -22.22
C ASP A 291 14.45 -4.79 -21.62
N SER A 292 15.24 -5.75 -22.09
CA SER A 292 15.28 -7.11 -21.52
C SER A 292 16.08 -7.16 -20.22
N ASN A 293 16.81 -6.09 -19.89
CA ASN A 293 17.58 -6.00 -18.66
C ASN A 293 16.68 -5.96 -17.42
N LEU A 294 16.90 -6.94 -16.56
CA LEU A 294 16.27 -7.05 -15.26
C LEU A 294 17.31 -6.73 -14.18
N ALA A 295 17.11 -5.62 -13.47
CA ALA A 295 17.91 -5.27 -12.30
C ALA A 295 17.28 -5.88 -11.04
N ILE A 296 18.09 -6.54 -10.20
CA ILE A 296 17.66 -7.06 -8.90
C ILE A 296 18.54 -6.46 -7.81
N THR A 297 17.90 -5.94 -6.78
CA THR A 297 18.54 -5.27 -5.64
C THR A 297 18.07 -5.92 -4.35
N TRP A 298 18.98 -5.97 -3.38
CA TRP A 298 18.74 -6.48 -2.03
C TRP A 298 19.10 -5.36 -1.06
N ASN A 299 18.08 -4.77 -0.44
CA ASN A 299 18.22 -3.62 0.46
C ASN A 299 18.04 -4.10 1.89
N THR A 300 18.94 -3.74 2.80
CA THR A 300 18.95 -4.22 4.20
C THR A 300 18.67 -3.17 5.26
N ASP A 301 18.71 -1.89 4.90
CA ASP A 301 18.77 -0.77 5.86
C ASP A 301 17.77 0.34 5.50
N GLN A 302 16.60 -0.02 4.97
CA GLN A 302 15.57 0.98 4.71
C GLN A 302 14.91 1.42 6.02
N GLU A 303 14.84 2.74 6.20
CA GLU A 303 14.20 3.37 7.36
C GLU A 303 12.71 3.01 7.40
N GLU A 304 12.30 2.33 8.47
CA GLU A 304 10.89 1.97 8.68
C GLU A 304 10.14 3.23 9.12
N THR A 305 9.54 3.92 8.16
CA THR A 305 8.64 5.02 8.44
C THR A 305 7.22 4.48 8.68
N THR A 306 6.35 5.29 9.27
CA THR A 306 4.90 4.98 9.37
C THR A 306 4.20 4.84 7.99
N ASP A 307 4.93 5.04 6.89
CA ASP A 307 4.55 4.75 5.52
C ASP A 307 5.58 3.79 4.87
N GLU A 308 5.83 2.63 5.53
CA GLU A 308 6.62 1.50 4.98
C GLU A 308 6.25 1.12 3.53
N PHE A 309 5.13 1.63 3.02
CA PHE A 309 4.62 1.39 1.68
C PHE A 309 5.41 2.11 0.57
N ASN A 310 6.05 3.25 0.85
CA ASN A 310 6.93 3.88 -0.13
C ASN A 310 8.20 3.05 -0.31
N ASN A 311 8.69 2.42 0.76
CA ASN A 311 9.90 1.58 0.76
C ASN A 311 9.84 0.42 -0.24
N PHE A 312 8.65 -0.12 -0.56
CA PHE A 312 8.52 -1.20 -1.53
C PHE A 312 8.94 -0.82 -2.96
N PHE A 313 8.86 0.46 -3.33
CA PHE A 313 9.12 0.92 -4.70
C PHE A 313 10.03 2.16 -4.80
N VAL A 314 10.57 2.66 -3.67
CA VAL A 314 11.58 3.73 -3.61
C VAL A 314 12.95 3.16 -3.92
#